data_AF-A0A7L2SKK3-F1
#
_entry.id   AF-A0A7L2SKK3-F1
#
_cell.length_a   1.000
_cell.length_b   1.000
_cell.length_c   1.000
_cell.angle_alpha   90.00
_cell.angle_beta   90.00
_cell.angle_gamma   90.00
#
_symmetry.space_group_name_H-M   'P 1'
#
loop_
_entity.id
_entity.type
_entity.pdbx_description
1 polymer ?
#
loop_
_entity_poly.entity_id
_entity_poly.type
_entity_poly.pdbx_seq_one_letter_code
_entity_poly.pdbx_strand_id
1 'polypeptide(L)'
;VVAIDFGTSYSGYCFSLASGTDQIRQVYWGTEHGLKTPKTPTCILFNQKQEFKYFGYDAVMKYKSLPSSEADSWYFFQNFKMQLYNRVGGRNVTAGMELKASNGKLLPALTVFSESLRYLKEHALNTIEEASFQTVCDQEEITWVLTVPAIWSAAAKQFMRLAAKEAGIISDMISENLIIALEPEAASLWCKQL
;
A
#
# COMPACT_ATOMS: atom_id res chain seq x y z
N VAL A 1 16.31 3.58 1.86
CA VAL A 1 15.02 4.29 1.90
C VAL A 1 14.04 3.60 0.95
N VAL A 2 12.79 3.40 1.38
CA VAL A 2 11.71 2.89 0.51
C VAL A 2 10.58 3.91 0.47
N ALA A 3 10.20 4.35 -0.73
CA ALA A 3 9.12 5.30 -0.93
C ALA A 3 7.92 4.63 -1.58
N ILE A 4 6.83 4.49 -0.82
CA ILE A 4 5.56 3.91 -1.25
C ILE A 4 4.63 5.01 -1.71
N ASP A 5 4.22 4.94 -2.97
CA ASP A 5 3.05 5.65 -3.46
C ASP A 5 1.83 4.75 -3.34
N PHE A 6 1.03 4.98 -2.30
CA PHE A 6 -0.19 4.23 -2.05
C PHE A 6 -1.39 4.94 -2.67
N GLY A 7 -1.45 5.05 -4.00
CA GLY A 7 -2.52 5.78 -4.71
C GLY A 7 -3.92 5.17 -4.57
N THR A 8 -4.94 5.89 -5.07
CA THR A 8 -6.34 5.40 -5.04
C THR A 8 -6.59 4.24 -5.99
N SER A 9 -6.04 4.34 -7.20
CA SER A 9 -6.25 3.36 -8.28
C SER A 9 -5.03 2.48 -8.53
N TYR A 10 -3.83 3.01 -8.30
CA TYR A 10 -2.57 2.30 -8.50
C TYR A 10 -1.61 2.61 -7.37
N SER A 11 -0.85 1.60 -6.96
CA SER A 11 0.20 1.71 -5.95
C SER A 11 1.50 1.13 -6.47
N GLY A 12 2.60 1.63 -5.94
CA GLY A 12 3.94 1.11 -6.23
C GLY A 12 4.95 1.72 -5.28
N TYR A 13 6.19 1.29 -5.38
CA TYR A 13 7.27 1.90 -4.62
C TYR A 13 8.55 1.95 -5.44
N CYS A 14 9.45 2.82 -5.00
CA CYS A 14 10.85 2.82 -5.40
C CYS A 14 11.72 2.78 -4.15
N PHE A 15 12.99 2.46 -4.33
CA PHE A 15 13.94 2.42 -3.21
C PHE A 15 15.33 2.83 -3.63
N SER A 16 16.13 3.25 -2.65
CA SER A 16 17.57 3.46 -2.79
C SER A 16 18.30 2.83 -1.61
N LEU A 17 19.50 2.30 -1.89
CA LEU A 17 20.39 1.75 -0.89
C LEU A 17 21.33 2.84 -0.37
N ALA A 18 21.81 2.72 0.87
CA ALA A 18 22.76 3.68 1.44
C ALA A 18 24.06 3.80 0.62
N SER A 19 24.47 2.73 -0.06
CA SER A 19 25.63 2.70 -0.96
C SER A 19 25.42 3.43 -2.30
N GLY A 20 24.21 3.89 -2.60
CA GLY A 20 23.86 4.51 -3.88
C GLY A 20 22.62 5.37 -3.75
N THR A 21 22.69 6.42 -2.91
CA THR A 21 21.56 7.32 -2.62
C THR A 21 20.99 8.00 -3.86
N ASP A 22 21.81 8.20 -4.89
CA ASP A 22 21.44 8.84 -6.15
C ASP A 22 20.88 7.85 -7.19
N GLN A 23 20.87 6.55 -6.85
CA GLN A 23 20.38 5.48 -7.72
C GLN A 23 19.02 4.98 -7.24
N ILE A 24 17.97 5.70 -7.66
CA ILE A 24 16.60 5.28 -7.39
C ILE A 24 16.25 4.07 -8.25
N ARG A 25 15.90 2.97 -7.60
CA ARG A 25 15.47 1.74 -8.23
C ARG A 25 13.95 1.72 -8.35
N GLN A 26 13.48 1.80 -9.59
CA GLN A 26 12.06 1.65 -9.93
C GLN A 26 11.69 0.17 -10.00
N VAL A 27 10.61 -0.21 -9.30
CA VAL A 27 10.04 -1.56 -9.38
C VAL A 27 8.97 -1.63 -10.46
N TYR A 28 8.97 -2.73 -11.21
CA TYR A 28 7.98 -3.02 -12.25
C TYR A 28 7.10 -4.20 -11.82
N TRP A 29 5.82 -4.12 -12.19
CA TRP A 29 4.77 -5.02 -11.72
C TRP A 29 4.07 -5.75 -12.88
N GLY A 30 3.55 -6.94 -12.56
CA GLY A 30 2.68 -7.73 -13.43
C GLY A 30 3.42 -8.57 -14.46
N THR A 31 4.71 -8.86 -14.26
CA THR A 31 5.51 -9.71 -15.15
C THR A 31 4.88 -11.09 -15.32
N GLU A 32 4.32 -11.69 -14.26
CA GLU A 32 3.62 -12.98 -14.36
C GLU A 32 2.35 -12.93 -15.26
N HIS A 33 1.84 -11.74 -15.54
CA HIS A 33 0.69 -11.49 -16.41
C HIS A 33 1.08 -10.87 -17.77
N GLY A 34 2.38 -10.87 -18.11
CA GLY A 34 2.89 -10.29 -19.36
C GLY A 34 2.89 -8.76 -19.38
N LEU A 35 2.84 -8.11 -18.22
CA LEU A 35 2.87 -6.66 -18.06
C LEU A 35 4.23 -6.20 -17.54
N LYS A 36 4.53 -4.91 -17.73
CA LYS A 36 5.72 -4.25 -17.16
C LYS A 36 5.39 -2.80 -16.83
N THR A 37 4.67 -2.60 -15.74
CA THR A 37 4.16 -1.28 -15.34
C THR A 37 4.86 -0.77 -14.09
N PRO A 38 5.04 0.55 -13.91
CA PRO A 38 5.71 1.10 -12.72
C PRO A 38 4.86 0.98 -11.44
N LYS A 39 3.57 0.61 -11.57
CA LYS A 39 2.62 0.46 -10.46
C LYS A 39 1.63 -0.65 -10.74
N THR A 40 1.13 -1.27 -9.68
CA THR A 40 0.07 -2.29 -9.71
C THR A 40 -1.28 -1.68 -9.27
N PRO A 41 -2.44 -2.21 -9.68
CA PRO A 41 -3.74 -1.73 -9.20
C PRO A 41 -3.83 -1.72 -7.66
N THR A 42 -4.46 -0.70 -7.08
CA THR A 42 -4.74 -0.66 -5.62
C THR A 42 -5.99 -1.49 -5.31
N CYS A 43 -5.85 -2.79 -5.45
CA CYS A 43 -6.90 -3.76 -5.23
C CYS A 43 -6.40 -4.87 -4.31
N ILE A 44 -7.27 -5.36 -3.44
CA ILE A 44 -6.96 -6.41 -2.47
C ILE A 44 -8.10 -7.41 -2.42
N LEU A 45 -7.74 -8.68 -2.29
CA LEU A 45 -8.67 -9.80 -2.34
C LEU A 45 -8.49 -10.68 -1.09
N PHE A 46 -9.58 -10.86 -0.35
CA PHE A 46 -9.68 -11.79 0.77
C PHE A 46 -10.58 -12.96 0.42
N ASN A 47 -10.27 -14.14 0.97
CA ASN A 47 -11.13 -15.31 0.81
C ASN A 47 -12.38 -15.25 1.69
N GLN A 48 -13.19 -16.30 1.65
CA GLN A 48 -14.41 -16.46 2.44
C GLN A 48 -14.20 -16.37 3.95
N LYS A 49 -13.00 -16.73 4.42
CA LYS A 49 -12.57 -16.66 5.83
C LYS A 49 -12.01 -15.30 6.22
N GLN A 50 -12.11 -14.30 5.32
CA GLN A 50 -11.57 -12.95 5.51
C GLN A 50 -10.04 -12.93 5.65
N GLU A 51 -9.36 -13.95 5.11
CA GLU A 51 -7.90 -14.01 5.07
C GLU A 51 -7.40 -13.32 3.80
N PHE A 52 -6.38 -12.47 3.93
CA PHE A 52 -5.68 -11.89 2.78
C PHE A 52 -5.16 -12.99 1.86
N LYS A 53 -5.30 -12.81 0.55
CA LYS A 53 -4.75 -13.74 -0.46
C LYS A 53 -3.93 -13.05 -1.53
N TYR A 54 -4.44 -11.96 -2.09
CA TYR A 54 -3.80 -11.31 -3.23
C TYR A 54 -3.95 -9.79 -3.16
N PHE A 55 -2.97 -9.10 -3.73
CA PHE A 55 -2.98 -7.66 -3.97
C PHE A 55 -2.67 -7.39 -5.45
N GLY A 56 -3.03 -6.22 -5.97
CA GLY A 56 -2.56 -5.80 -7.29
C GLY A 56 -3.16 -6.59 -8.45
N TYR A 57 -2.34 -6.83 -9.48
CA TYR A 57 -2.72 -7.63 -10.65
C TYR A 57 -3.23 -9.02 -10.27
N ASP A 58 -2.58 -9.71 -9.34
CA ASP A 58 -3.02 -11.03 -8.87
C ASP A 58 -4.42 -11.00 -8.28
N ALA A 59 -4.75 -9.96 -7.50
CA ALA A 59 -6.10 -9.79 -6.96
C ALA A 59 -7.14 -9.64 -8.08
N VAL A 60 -6.83 -8.82 -9.09
CA VAL A 60 -7.71 -8.60 -10.24
C VAL A 60 -7.89 -9.87 -11.06
N MET A 61 -6.80 -10.56 -11.39
CA MET A 61 -6.83 -11.77 -12.22
C MET A 61 -7.50 -12.93 -11.49
N LYS A 62 -7.21 -13.11 -10.20
CA LYS A 62 -7.88 -14.12 -9.39
C LYS A 62 -9.37 -13.82 -9.29
N TYR A 63 -9.78 -12.60 -8.95
CA TYR A 63 -11.20 -12.26 -8.80
C TYR A 63 -11.98 -12.46 -10.10
N LYS A 64 -11.40 -12.08 -11.25
CA LYS A 64 -12.04 -12.26 -12.57
C LYS A 64 -12.13 -13.72 -13.04
N SER A 65 -11.26 -14.60 -12.53
CA SER A 65 -11.27 -16.03 -12.88
C SER A 65 -12.17 -16.87 -11.98
N LEU A 66 -12.68 -16.32 -10.86
CA LEU A 66 -13.63 -17.02 -10.00
C LEU A 66 -14.97 -17.24 -10.73
N PRO A 67 -15.56 -18.45 -10.63
CA PRO A 67 -16.96 -18.66 -11.01
C PRO A 67 -17.88 -17.71 -10.24
N SER A 68 -18.99 -17.28 -10.84
CA SER A 68 -19.92 -16.34 -10.19
C SER A 68 -20.42 -16.84 -8.83
N SER A 69 -20.66 -18.14 -8.69
CA SER A 69 -21.05 -18.78 -7.43
C SER A 69 -20.01 -18.67 -6.32
N GLU A 70 -18.73 -18.55 -6.68
CA GLU A 70 -17.64 -18.36 -5.72
C GLU A 70 -17.32 -16.87 -5.52
N ALA A 71 -17.39 -16.04 -6.55
CA ALA A 71 -17.05 -14.61 -6.45
C ALA A 71 -17.84 -13.89 -5.33
N ASP A 72 -19.11 -14.24 -5.12
CA ASP A 72 -19.97 -13.69 -4.06
C ASP A 72 -19.46 -13.98 -2.65
N SER A 73 -18.63 -15.00 -2.49
CA SER A 73 -18.08 -15.43 -1.21
C SER A 73 -16.75 -14.74 -0.88
N TRP A 74 -16.03 -14.22 -1.87
CA TRP A 74 -14.75 -13.52 -1.70
C TRP A 74 -14.94 -12.00 -1.49
N TYR A 75 -14.00 -11.35 -0.82
CA TYR A 75 -14.06 -9.92 -0.52
C TYR A 75 -13.03 -9.19 -1.38
N PHE A 76 -13.49 -8.63 -2.49
CA PHE A 76 -12.66 -7.81 -3.37
C PHE A 76 -12.87 -6.33 -3.09
N PHE A 77 -11.79 -5.60 -2.83
CA PHE A 77 -11.81 -4.17 -2.61
C PHE A 77 -10.98 -3.46 -3.68
N GLN A 78 -11.50 -2.35 -4.18
CA GLN A 78 -10.85 -1.43 -5.11
C GLN A 78 -11.27 0.00 -4.79
N ASN A 79 -10.44 1.00 -5.11
CA ASN A 79 -10.71 2.43 -4.84
C ASN A 79 -11.07 2.74 -3.37
N PHE A 80 -10.71 1.86 -2.43
CA PHE A 80 -11.14 1.96 -1.03
C PHE A 80 -10.49 3.15 -0.30
N LYS A 81 -9.37 3.68 -0.82
CA LYS A 81 -8.73 4.93 -0.36
C LYS A 81 -9.70 6.12 -0.37
N MET A 82 -10.69 6.13 -1.26
CA MET A 82 -11.72 7.19 -1.33
C MET A 82 -12.61 7.25 -0.07
N GLN A 83 -12.69 6.17 0.72
CA GLN A 83 -13.49 6.18 1.95
C GLN A 83 -12.87 7.09 3.03
N LEU A 84 -11.57 7.35 2.96
CA LEU A 84 -10.91 8.34 3.82
C LEU A 84 -11.21 9.79 3.38
N TYR A 85 -11.65 10.00 2.14
CA TYR A 85 -12.03 11.30 1.59
C TYR A 85 -13.51 11.63 1.80
N ASN A 86 -14.41 10.69 1.47
CA ASN A 86 -15.84 10.93 1.32
C ASN A 86 -16.61 11.20 2.63
N ARG A 87 -16.00 11.01 3.80
CA ARG A 87 -16.62 11.31 5.09
C ARG A 87 -16.41 12.79 5.42
N VAL A 88 -17.29 13.65 4.91
CA VAL A 88 -17.42 15.12 5.16
C VAL A 88 -16.24 15.71 5.96
N GLY A 89 -15.20 16.17 5.26
CA GLY A 89 -14.05 16.84 5.86
C GLY A 89 -13.11 15.96 6.70
N GLY A 90 -13.14 14.63 6.52
CA GLY A 90 -12.30 13.68 7.25
C GLY A 90 -12.58 13.61 8.75
N ARG A 91 -13.77 14.07 9.19
CA ARG A 91 -14.16 14.16 10.62
C ARG A 91 -14.63 12.83 11.23
N ASN A 92 -14.92 11.82 10.40
CA ASN A 92 -15.42 10.51 10.83
C ASN A 92 -14.48 9.35 10.44
N VAL A 93 -13.18 9.62 10.27
CA VAL A 93 -12.17 8.58 10.12
C VAL A 93 -11.86 8.01 11.50
N THR A 94 -12.21 6.76 11.72
CA THR A 94 -12.06 6.06 12.99
C THR A 94 -11.46 4.68 12.76
N ALA A 95 -10.74 4.13 13.73
CA ALA A 95 -10.18 2.77 13.62
C ALA A 95 -11.25 1.70 13.38
N GLY A 96 -12.45 1.86 13.94
CA GLY A 96 -13.58 0.95 13.76
C GLY A 96 -14.40 1.17 12.47
N MET A 97 -13.91 1.97 11.51
CA MET A 97 -14.64 2.16 10.26
C MET A 97 -14.60 0.89 9.41
N GLU A 98 -15.71 0.58 8.73
CA GLU A 98 -15.80 -0.56 7.83
C GLU A 98 -15.77 -0.11 6.36
N LEU A 99 -15.29 -1.00 5.50
CA LEU A 99 -15.30 -0.87 4.05
C LEU A 99 -16.22 -1.92 3.46
N LYS A 100 -16.90 -1.54 2.37
CA LYS A 100 -17.75 -2.43 1.59
C LYS A 100 -16.97 -3.01 0.42
N ALA A 101 -16.90 -4.33 0.35
CA ALA A 101 -16.35 -5.07 -0.78
C ALA A 101 -17.32 -5.03 -1.98
N SER A 102 -16.87 -5.47 -3.15
CA SER A 102 -17.70 -5.51 -4.37
C SER A 102 -18.95 -6.38 -4.26
N ASN A 103 -18.93 -7.43 -3.43
CA ASN A 103 -20.10 -8.26 -3.12
C ASN A 103 -21.02 -7.66 -2.04
N GLY A 104 -20.70 -6.47 -1.54
CA GLY A 104 -21.45 -5.76 -0.52
C GLY A 104 -21.19 -6.14 0.93
N LYS A 105 -20.33 -7.12 1.20
CA LYS A 105 -19.92 -7.49 2.56
C LYS A 105 -18.92 -6.49 3.14
N LEU A 106 -18.82 -6.46 4.47
CA LEU A 106 -18.01 -5.50 5.21
C LEU A 106 -16.75 -6.15 5.79
N LEU A 107 -15.65 -5.40 5.81
CA LEU A 107 -14.46 -5.66 6.62
C LEU A 107 -14.00 -4.37 7.31
N PRO A 108 -13.29 -4.46 8.46
CA PRO A 108 -12.65 -3.31 9.04
C PRO A 108 -11.68 -2.65 8.05
N ALA A 109 -11.76 -1.33 7.92
CA ALA A 109 -10.87 -0.59 7.03
C ALA A 109 -9.42 -0.74 7.44
N LEU A 110 -9.15 -0.75 8.76
CA LEU A 110 -7.79 -0.92 9.25
C LEU A 110 -7.17 -2.20 8.69
N THR A 111 -7.90 -3.32 8.69
CA THR A 111 -7.48 -4.59 8.07
C THR A 111 -7.17 -4.45 6.59
N VAL A 112 -8.08 -3.85 5.80
CA VAL A 112 -7.88 -3.72 4.34
C VAL A 112 -6.66 -2.86 4.01
N PHE A 113 -6.47 -1.75 4.74
CA PHE A 113 -5.32 -0.87 4.54
C PHE A 113 -4.02 -1.48 5.07
N SER A 114 -4.02 -2.11 6.24
CA SER A 114 -2.82 -2.70 6.84
C SER A 114 -2.33 -3.91 6.04
N GLU A 115 -3.22 -4.79 5.55
CA GLU A 115 -2.81 -5.92 4.71
C GLU A 115 -2.29 -5.44 3.34
N SER A 116 -2.86 -4.37 2.78
CA SER A 116 -2.33 -3.75 1.55
C SER A 116 -0.92 -3.21 1.75
N LEU A 117 -0.67 -2.50 2.85
CA LEU A 117 0.65 -1.97 3.20
C LEU A 117 1.64 -3.09 3.55
N ARG A 118 1.18 -4.16 4.23
CA ARG A 118 2.00 -5.32 4.56
C ARG A 118 2.48 -6.02 3.30
N TYR A 119 1.61 -6.24 2.33
CA TYR A 119 2.00 -6.79 1.04
C TYR A 119 3.07 -5.92 0.36
N LEU A 120 2.88 -4.59 0.29
CA LEU A 120 3.86 -3.68 -0.31
C LEU A 120 5.21 -3.71 0.44
N LYS A 121 5.18 -3.79 1.77
CA LYS A 121 6.36 -3.96 2.62
C LYS A 121 7.11 -5.25 2.28
N GLU A 122 6.42 -6.39 2.33
CA GLU A 122 7.02 -7.71 2.08
C GLU A 122 7.59 -7.80 0.67
N HIS A 123 6.85 -7.30 -0.33
CA HIS A 123 7.33 -7.23 -1.71
C HIS A 123 8.59 -6.35 -1.82
N ALA A 124 8.64 -5.20 -1.12
CA ALA A 124 9.82 -4.34 -1.08
C ALA A 124 11.02 -5.03 -0.45
N LEU A 125 10.85 -5.71 0.69
CA LEU A 125 11.93 -6.42 1.36
C LEU A 125 12.52 -7.53 0.48
N ASN A 126 11.67 -8.36 -0.13
CA ASN A 126 12.12 -9.42 -1.03
C ASN A 126 12.89 -8.84 -2.23
N THR A 127 12.38 -7.75 -2.82
CA THR A 127 13.05 -7.09 -3.97
C THR A 127 14.41 -6.49 -3.57
N ILE A 128 14.52 -5.94 -2.36
CA ILE A 128 15.76 -5.36 -1.85
C ILE A 128 16.79 -6.46 -1.59
N GLU A 129 16.38 -7.58 -1.01
CA GLU A 129 17.23 -8.73 -0.73
C GLU A 129 17.81 -9.34 -2.02
N GLU A 130 16.98 -9.48 -3.06
CA GLU A 130 17.44 -9.89 -4.40
C GLU A 130 18.43 -8.88 -4.99
N ALA A 131 18.17 -7.59 -4.81
CA ALA A 131 19.00 -6.49 -5.30
C ALA A 131 20.32 -6.29 -4.54
N SER A 132 20.42 -6.77 -3.30
CA SER A 132 21.58 -6.63 -2.41
C SER A 132 22.49 -7.87 -2.38
N PHE A 133 22.28 -8.82 -3.29
CA PHE A 133 22.98 -10.11 -3.32
C PHE A 133 22.82 -10.90 -2.01
N GLN A 134 21.61 -10.90 -1.42
CA GLN A 134 21.29 -11.59 -0.16
C GLN A 134 22.04 -11.06 1.07
N THR A 135 22.50 -9.81 1.03
CA THR A 135 22.94 -9.15 2.27
C THR A 135 21.70 -8.89 3.11
N VAL A 136 21.69 -9.42 4.34
CA VAL A 136 20.60 -9.22 5.29
C VAL A 136 20.38 -7.72 5.50
N CYS A 137 19.21 -7.23 5.10
CA CYS A 137 18.79 -5.87 5.37
C CYS A 137 18.06 -5.87 6.72
N ASP A 138 18.63 -5.19 7.71
CA ASP A 138 17.92 -4.94 8.95
C ASP A 138 16.72 -4.03 8.66
N GLN A 139 15.51 -4.50 9.01
CA GLN A 139 14.29 -3.73 8.78
C GLN A 139 14.27 -2.44 9.61
N GLU A 140 14.99 -2.40 10.74
CA GLU A 140 15.12 -1.21 11.59
C GLU A 140 15.97 -0.11 10.93
N GLU A 141 16.79 -0.44 9.93
CA GLU A 141 17.57 0.54 9.15
C GLU A 141 16.79 1.14 7.98
N ILE A 142 15.58 0.65 7.71
CA ILE A 142 14.77 1.13 6.60
C ILE A 142 13.96 2.35 7.02
N THR A 143 14.27 3.49 6.43
CA THR A 143 13.35 4.64 6.40
C THR A 143 12.30 4.43 5.32
N TRP A 144 11.03 4.42 5.73
CA TRP A 144 9.85 4.35 4.89
C TRP A 144 9.27 5.75 4.65
N VAL A 145 8.94 6.04 3.40
CA VAL A 145 8.16 7.21 3.02
C VAL A 145 6.83 6.72 2.48
N LEU A 146 5.72 7.13 3.09
CA LEU A 146 4.39 6.80 2.63
C LEU A 146 3.69 8.08 2.16
N THR A 147 3.36 8.16 0.87
CA THR A 147 2.70 9.34 0.33
C THR A 147 1.20 9.35 0.61
N VAL A 148 0.66 10.52 0.92
CA VAL A 148 -0.76 10.75 1.16
C VAL A 148 -1.25 12.02 0.45
N PRO A 149 -2.53 12.10 0.07
CA PRO A 149 -3.08 13.30 -0.55
C PRO A 149 -2.98 14.51 0.39
N ALA A 150 -2.61 15.68 -0.15
CA ALA A 150 -2.47 16.90 0.65
C ALA A 150 -3.78 17.35 1.33
N ILE A 151 -4.91 17.07 0.69
CA ILE A 151 -6.26 17.43 1.15
C ILE A 151 -6.77 16.58 2.32
N TRP A 152 -6.01 15.57 2.75
CA TRP A 152 -6.43 14.70 3.85
C TRP A 152 -6.35 15.38 5.21
N SER A 153 -7.36 15.09 6.04
CA SER A 153 -7.40 15.54 7.43
C SER A 153 -6.27 14.91 8.26
N ALA A 154 -5.94 15.52 9.40
CA ALA A 154 -5.01 14.95 10.36
C ALA A 154 -5.42 13.53 10.80
N ALA A 155 -6.73 13.27 10.95
CA ALA A 155 -7.24 11.95 11.29
C ALA A 155 -6.97 10.90 10.20
N ALA A 156 -7.12 11.26 8.92
CA ALA A 156 -6.78 10.35 7.81
C ALA A 156 -5.28 10.05 7.74
N LYS A 157 -4.42 11.05 7.98
CA LYS A 157 -2.96 10.86 8.06
C LYS A 157 -2.58 9.95 9.24
N GLN A 158 -3.20 10.16 10.40
CA GLN A 158 -2.99 9.32 11.58
C GLN A 158 -3.49 7.88 11.37
N PHE A 159 -4.62 7.71 10.67
CA PHE A 159 -5.13 6.40 10.30
C PHE A 159 -4.14 5.64 9.40
N MET A 160 -3.52 6.29 8.42
CA MET A 160 -2.48 5.63 7.60
C MET A 160 -1.26 5.24 8.41
N ARG A 161 -0.81 6.09 9.36
CA ARG A 161 0.29 5.73 10.25
C ARG A 161 -0.08 4.53 11.13
N LEU A 162 -1.31 4.46 11.62
CA LEU A 162 -1.81 3.28 12.33
C LEU A 162 -1.83 2.04 11.44
N ALA A 163 -2.32 2.15 10.21
CA ALA A 163 -2.30 1.04 9.25
C ALA A 163 -0.87 0.57 8.94
N ALA A 164 0.09 1.49 8.83
CA ALA A 164 1.51 1.16 8.65
C ALA A 164 2.09 0.43 9.87
N LYS A 165 1.71 0.82 11.09
CA LYS A 165 2.06 0.09 12.31
C LYS A 165 1.49 -1.33 12.30
N GLU A 166 0.19 -1.50 12.01
CA GLU A 166 -0.45 -2.82 11.93
C GLU A 166 0.14 -3.69 10.79
N ALA A 167 0.66 -3.07 9.74
CA ALA A 167 1.40 -3.73 8.67
C ALA A 167 2.83 -4.15 9.09
N GLY A 168 3.29 -3.73 10.26
CA GLY A 168 4.65 -3.94 10.74
C GLY A 168 5.71 -3.12 10.00
N ILE A 169 5.32 -2.04 9.30
CA ILE A 169 6.28 -1.10 8.68
C ILE A 169 7.06 -0.35 9.75
N ILE A 170 6.40 -0.04 10.87
CA ILE A 170 6.99 0.54 12.08
C ILE A 170 6.51 -0.25 13.30
N SER A 171 7.34 -0.29 14.35
CA SER A 171 7.04 -0.96 15.61
C SER A 171 6.05 -0.16 16.48
N ASP A 172 6.11 1.16 16.41
CA ASP A 172 5.32 2.06 17.26
C ASP A 172 4.84 3.32 16.51
N MET A 173 3.88 4.05 17.08
CA MET A 173 3.27 5.22 16.42
C MET A 173 4.19 6.44 16.35
N ILE A 174 5.18 6.55 17.24
CA ILE A 174 6.13 7.68 17.28
C ILE A 174 7.42 7.41 16.50
N SER A 175 7.59 6.20 15.97
CA SER A 175 8.75 5.81 15.16
C SER A 175 9.04 6.82 14.04
N GLU A 176 10.29 7.27 14.02
CA GLU A 176 10.84 8.20 13.03
C GLU A 176 11.19 7.51 11.71
N ASN A 177 11.21 6.17 11.69
CA ASN A 177 11.45 5.37 10.49
C ASN A 177 10.29 5.41 9.49
N LEU A 178 9.17 6.07 9.82
CA LEU A 178 8.11 6.38 8.87
C LEU A 178 7.92 7.89 8.71
N ILE A 179 8.04 8.35 7.47
CA ILE A 179 7.72 9.71 7.05
C ILE A 179 6.41 9.67 6.26
N ILE A 180 5.41 10.43 6.71
CA ILE A 180 4.19 10.67 5.94
C ILE A 180 4.44 11.90 5.07
N ALA A 181 4.61 11.70 3.76
CA ALA A 181 4.87 12.78 2.81
C ALA A 181 3.61 13.16 2.03
N LEU A 182 3.43 14.43 1.68
CA LEU A 182 2.32 14.82 0.82
C LEU A 182 2.67 14.50 -0.64
N GLU A 183 1.73 13.90 -1.37
CA GLU A 183 1.85 13.61 -2.80
C GLU A 183 2.36 14.82 -3.63
N PRO A 184 1.82 16.06 -3.50
CA PRO A 184 2.33 17.20 -4.26
C PRO A 184 3.73 17.68 -3.83
N GLU A 185 4.11 17.49 -2.57
CA GLU A 185 5.46 17.85 -2.09
C GLU A 185 6.50 16.89 -2.65
N ALA A 186 6.22 15.58 -2.59
CA ALA A 186 7.05 14.55 -3.20
C ALA A 186 7.23 14.80 -4.72
N ALA A 187 6.14 15.14 -5.42
CA ALA A 187 6.20 15.49 -6.84
C ALA A 187 7.04 16.75 -7.09
N SER A 188 6.90 17.79 -6.27
CA SER A 188 7.67 19.03 -6.42
C SER A 188 9.16 18.82 -6.19
N LEU A 189 9.55 18.01 -5.20
CA LEU A 189 10.95 17.67 -4.95
C LEU A 189 11.55 16.89 -6.12
N TRP A 190 10.79 15.96 -6.70
CA TRP A 190 11.21 15.22 -7.90
C TRP A 190 11.45 16.16 -9.10
N CYS A 191 10.51 17.06 -9.40
CA CYS A 191 10.67 18.02 -10.49
C CYS A 191 11.88 18.94 -10.32
N LYS A 192 12.32 19.20 -9.08
CA LYS A 192 13.49 20.04 -8.79
C LYS A 192 14.82 19.34 -9.12
N GLN A 193 14.80 18.02 -9.32
CA GLN A 193 15.95 17.20 -9.70
C GLN A 193 16.05 16.97 -11.22
N LEU A 194 15.04 17.37 -11.99
CA LEU A 194 15.05 17.36 -13.46
C LEU A 194 15.79 18.58 -14.02
#